data_AF-A0A9Q1IUG3-F1
#
_entry.id   AF-A0A9Q1IUG3-F1
#
_cell.length_a   1.000
_cell.length_b   1.000
_cell.length_c   1.000
_cell.angle_alpha   90.00
_cell.angle_beta   90.00
_cell.angle_gamma   90.00
#
_symmetry.space_group_name_H-M   'P 1'
#
loop_
_entity.id
_entity.type
_entity.pdbx_description
1 polymer ?
#
loop_
_entity_poly.entity_id
_entity_poly.type
_entity_poly.pdbx_seq_one_letter_code
_entity_poly.pdbx_strand_id
1 'polypeptide(L)'
;PYLCSQCGTGFKSSRNLKQHQQTHTGERPYQCSQCGKSFTYSSALRHHQRTHTGERPYQCSQCGKSFSRSDTFEQHQRTHTGKRPYLCSQCGTGFKSSRNLKQHQQTHTGERPYQCSQCEKSFTHLKTLHNHQRTHTGERPYHCSQCGKRFTQLSSLKKHQQTLKCKNVI
;
A
#
# COMPACT_ATOMS: atom_id res chain seq x y z
N PRO A 1 -9.74 -14.79 30.82
CA PRO A 1 -9.49 -14.37 29.43
C PRO A 1 -10.81 -13.91 28.82
N TYR A 2 -10.84 -12.74 28.17
CA TYR A 2 -12.08 -12.20 27.58
C TYR A 2 -12.19 -12.68 26.13
N LEU A 3 -13.18 -13.50 25.81
CA LEU A 3 -13.33 -14.08 24.47
C LEU A 3 -14.37 -13.32 23.65
N CYS A 4 -14.10 -13.11 22.37
CA CYS A 4 -15.09 -12.61 21.44
C CYS A 4 -16.05 -13.73 21.02
N SER A 5 -17.35 -13.55 21.26
CA SER A 5 -18.37 -14.54 20.89
C SER A 5 -18.53 -14.74 19.38
N GLN A 6 -18.11 -13.76 18.56
CA GLN A 6 -18.26 -13.83 17.10
C GLN A 6 -17.09 -14.52 16.39
N CYS A 7 -15.88 -14.44 16.94
CA CYS A 7 -14.68 -14.97 16.28
C CYS A 7 -13.74 -15.77 17.18
N GLY A 8 -14.10 -15.96 18.46
CA GLY A 8 -13.30 -16.71 19.43
C GLY A 8 -12.01 -16.04 19.88
N THR A 9 -11.68 -14.84 19.37
CA THR A 9 -10.41 -14.16 19.70
C THR A 9 -10.34 -13.82 21.18
N GLY A 10 -9.22 -14.13 21.83
CA GLY A 10 -8.98 -13.87 23.24
C GLY A 10 -8.26 -12.55 23.52
N PHE A 11 -8.72 -11.86 24.56
CA PHE A 11 -8.20 -10.57 25.00
C PHE A 11 -7.81 -10.59 26.49
N LYS A 12 -6.78 -9.81 26.81
CA LYS A 12 -6.26 -9.68 28.18
C LYS A 12 -7.17 -8.82 29.08
N SER A 13 -8.04 -7.99 28.51
CA SER A 13 -8.96 -7.12 29.26
C SER A 13 -10.33 -6.99 28.58
N SER A 14 -11.36 -6.67 29.39
CA SER A 14 -12.71 -6.37 28.90
C SER A 14 -12.74 -5.16 27.96
N ARG A 15 -11.94 -4.13 28.26
CA ARG A 15 -11.81 -2.93 27.42
C ARG A 15 -11.32 -3.27 26.01
N ASN A 16 -10.31 -4.15 25.91
CA ASN A 16 -9.79 -4.60 24.63
C ASN A 16 -10.81 -5.44 23.86
N LEU A 17 -11.58 -6.30 24.55
CA LEU A 17 -12.67 -7.05 23.93
C LEU A 17 -13.76 -6.10 23.40
N LYS A 18 -14.23 -5.14 24.20
CA LYS A 18 -15.24 -4.17 23.77
C LYS A 18 -14.78 -3.36 22.57
N GLN A 19 -13.52 -2.91 22.58
CA GLN A 19 -12.91 -2.22 21.45
C GLN A 19 -12.85 -3.10 20.20
N HIS A 20 -12.51 -4.39 20.35
CA HIS A 20 -12.51 -5.34 19.24
C HIS A 20 -13.92 -5.57 18.68
N GLN A 21 -14.95 -5.64 19.52
CA GLN A 21 -16.34 -5.83 19.07
C GLN A 21 -16.81 -4.71 18.12
N GLN A 22 -16.28 -3.49 18.25
CA GLN A 22 -16.55 -2.40 17.32
C GLN A 22 -16.10 -2.71 15.89
N THR A 23 -15.13 -3.61 15.71
CA THR A 23 -14.69 -4.05 14.37
C THR A 23 -15.71 -4.94 13.68
N HIS A 24 -16.55 -5.63 14.45
CA HIS A 24 -17.63 -6.46 13.91
C HIS A 24 -18.88 -5.64 13.58
N THR A 25 -19.23 -4.68 14.43
CA THR A 25 -20.39 -3.81 14.21
C THR A 25 -20.14 -2.73 13.15
N GLY A 26 -18.87 -2.48 12.81
CA GLY A 26 -18.50 -1.37 11.94
C GLY A 26 -18.62 0.00 12.60
N GLU A 27 -18.85 0.04 13.91
CA GLU A 27 -18.98 1.28 14.67
C GLU A 27 -17.68 2.09 14.57
N ARG A 28 -17.84 3.39 14.24
CA ARG A 28 -16.73 4.33 14.04
C ARG A 28 -17.01 5.63 14.80
N PRO A 29 -16.87 5.65 16.13
CA PRO A 29 -17.27 6.79 16.94
C PRO A 29 -16.42 8.05 16.71
N TYR A 30 -15.22 7.91 16.15
CA TYR A 30 -14.25 8.99 16.07
C TYR A 30 -14.27 9.61 14.67
N GLN A 31 -15.03 10.69 14.49
CA GLN A 31 -15.17 11.38 13.21
C GLN A 31 -14.16 12.52 13.05
N CYS A 32 -13.57 12.63 11.85
CA CYS A 32 -12.76 13.76 11.45
C CYS A 32 -13.66 14.94 11.10
N SER A 33 -13.53 16.06 11.82
CA SER A 33 -14.29 17.27 11.56
C SER A 33 -13.97 17.91 10.21
N GLN A 34 -12.76 17.70 9.67
CA GLN A 34 -12.33 18.33 8.41
C GLN A 34 -12.83 17.62 7.15
N CYS A 35 -13.05 16.30 7.19
CA CYS A 35 -13.47 15.54 6.00
C CYS A 35 -14.57 14.50 6.25
N GLY A 36 -15.15 14.47 7.45
CA GLY A 36 -16.23 13.56 7.82
C GLY A 36 -15.84 12.09 7.95
N LYS A 37 -14.57 11.72 7.70
CA LYS A 37 -14.13 10.32 7.80
C LYS A 37 -14.15 9.84 9.25
N SER A 38 -14.78 8.69 9.49
CA SER A 38 -14.91 8.11 10.83
C SER A 38 -13.99 6.91 11.04
N PHE A 39 -13.50 6.77 12.28
CA PHE A 39 -12.54 5.76 12.71
C PHE A 39 -13.06 5.03 13.94
N THR A 40 -12.66 3.76 14.07
CA THR A 40 -12.99 2.92 15.24
C THR A 40 -12.16 3.31 16.47
N TYR A 41 -10.97 3.91 16.26
CA TYR A 41 -10.05 4.27 17.35
C TYR A 41 -9.67 5.75 17.32
N SER A 42 -9.59 6.40 18.49
CA SER A 42 -9.13 7.78 18.62
C SER A 42 -7.70 7.98 18.11
N SER A 43 -6.82 7.01 18.35
CA SER A 43 -5.45 7.02 17.82
C SER A 43 -5.42 7.01 16.29
N ALA A 44 -6.33 6.26 15.65
CA ALA A 44 -6.45 6.23 14.19
C ALA A 44 -6.93 7.59 13.64
N LEU A 45 -7.91 8.22 14.31
CA LEU A 45 -8.32 9.59 13.97
C LEU A 45 -7.16 10.57 14.11
N ARG A 46 -6.41 10.53 15.22
CA ARG A 46 -5.23 11.41 15.43
C ARG A 46 -4.18 11.23 14.33
N HIS A 47 -3.86 9.99 13.96
CA HIS A 47 -2.93 9.73 12.86
C HIS A 47 -3.48 10.20 11.52
N HIS A 48 -4.79 10.08 11.29
CA HIS A 48 -5.43 10.61 10.11
C HIS A 48 -5.39 12.15 10.06
N GLN A 49 -5.59 12.85 11.17
CA GLN A 49 -5.54 14.32 11.20
C GLN A 49 -4.20 14.86 10.69
N ARG A 50 -3.10 14.12 10.86
CA ARG A 50 -1.79 14.46 10.26
C ARG A 50 -1.79 14.51 8.74
N THR A 51 -2.73 13.86 8.06
CA THR A 51 -2.87 13.96 6.60
C THR A 51 -3.42 15.31 6.16
N HIS A 52 -4.12 16.01 7.04
CA HIS A 52 -4.60 17.36 6.77
C HIS A 52 -3.57 18.42 7.14
N THR A 53 -2.89 18.27 8.28
CA THR A 53 -1.88 19.24 8.74
C THR A 53 -0.54 19.09 8.03
N GLY A 54 -0.27 17.93 7.43
CA GLY A 54 1.04 17.59 6.87
C GLY A 54 2.10 17.28 7.93
N GLU A 55 1.74 17.15 9.21
CA GLU A 55 2.66 16.87 10.31
C GLU A 55 3.36 15.51 10.10
N ARG A 56 4.70 15.53 10.09
CA ARG A 56 5.55 14.34 9.90
C ARG A 56 6.65 14.29 10.96
N PRO A 57 6.34 13.89 12.20
CA PRO A 57 7.26 14.01 13.34
C PRO A 57 8.52 13.16 13.24
N TYR A 58 8.50 12.11 12.41
CA TYR A 58 9.58 11.13 12.35
C TYR A 58 10.46 11.42 11.14
N GLN A 59 11.56 12.15 11.34
CA GLN A 59 12.50 12.50 10.28
C GLN A 59 13.70 11.54 10.22
N CYS A 60 14.03 11.09 9.01
CA CYS A 60 15.24 10.32 8.76
C CYS A 60 16.45 11.25 8.65
N SER A 61 17.37 11.16 9.59
CA SER A 61 18.63 11.91 9.57
C SER A 61 19.51 11.59 8.36
N GLN A 62 19.43 10.36 7.81
CA GLN A 62 20.28 9.93 6.71
C GLN A 62 19.82 10.45 5.33
N CYS A 63 18.54 10.71 5.11
CA CYS A 63 18.04 11.17 3.80
C CYS A 63 17.00 12.30 3.86
N GLY A 64 16.78 12.89 5.04
CA GLY A 64 15.85 14.00 5.27
C GLY A 64 14.37 13.64 5.15
N LYS A 65 14.01 12.41 4.73
CA LYS A 65 12.60 12.01 4.55
C LYS A 65 11.88 11.94 5.90
N SER A 66 10.74 12.61 5.99
CA SER A 66 9.89 12.60 7.18
C SER A 66 8.67 11.69 7.04
N PHE A 67 8.14 11.17 8.14
CA PHE A 67 7.01 10.25 8.18
C PHE A 67 6.02 10.67 9.27
N SER A 68 4.73 10.41 9.06
CA SER A 68 3.67 10.73 10.02
C SER A 68 3.47 9.64 11.08
N ARG A 69 4.08 8.47 10.92
CA ARG A 69 3.98 7.32 11.85
C ARG A 69 5.35 6.67 12.09
N SER A 70 5.58 6.23 13.33
CA SER A 70 6.83 5.61 13.75
C SER A 70 7.09 4.27 13.05
N ASP A 71 6.07 3.41 12.93
CA ASP A 71 6.19 2.10 12.29
C ASP A 71 6.64 2.22 10.81
N THR A 72 6.08 3.20 10.09
CA THR A 72 6.51 3.49 8.71
C THR A 72 7.92 4.06 8.63
N PHE A 73 8.33 4.84 9.64
CA PHE A 73 9.68 5.37 9.76
C PHE A 73 10.70 4.26 10.04
N GLU A 74 10.43 3.37 10.99
CA GLU A 74 11.28 2.21 11.30
C GLU A 74 11.43 1.29 10.09
N GLN A 75 10.32 1.02 9.37
CA GLN A 75 10.38 0.27 8.12
C GLN A 75 11.26 0.98 7.09
N HIS A 76 11.17 2.31 7.00
CA HIS A 76 12.03 3.09 6.11
C HIS A 76 13.51 3.00 6.52
N GLN A 77 13.86 3.03 7.81
CA GLN A 77 15.26 2.90 8.25
C GLN A 77 15.91 1.59 7.80
N ARG A 78 15.11 0.52 7.58
CA ARG A 78 15.58 -0.73 6.98
C ARG A 78 16.08 -0.57 5.54
N THR A 79 15.73 0.52 4.85
CA THR A 79 16.25 0.80 3.51
C THR A 79 17.70 1.20 3.50
N HIS A 80 18.18 1.84 4.56
CA HIS A 80 19.57 2.26 4.67
C HIS A 80 20.44 1.19 5.30
N THR A 81 19.91 0.50 6.33
CA THR A 81 20.66 -0.56 7.03
C THR A 81 20.67 -1.89 6.28
N GLY A 82 19.86 -2.04 5.24
CA GLY A 82 19.71 -3.32 4.52
C GLY A 82 19.00 -4.43 5.30
N LYS A 83 18.59 -4.20 6.56
CA LYS A 83 17.95 -5.21 7.41
C LYS A 83 16.70 -5.81 6.75
N ARG A 84 16.65 -7.14 6.70
CA ARG A 84 15.56 -7.94 6.11
C ARG A 84 15.05 -8.98 7.12
N PRO A 85 14.29 -8.56 8.14
CA PRO A 85 13.91 -9.46 9.24
C PRO A 85 12.88 -10.52 8.86
N TYR A 86 12.24 -10.42 7.69
CA TYR A 86 11.22 -11.37 7.25
C TYR A 86 11.81 -12.25 6.14
N LEU A 87 12.10 -13.51 6.45
CA LEU A 87 12.69 -14.45 5.51
C LEU A 87 11.62 -15.36 4.90
N CYS A 88 11.73 -15.64 3.61
CA CYS A 88 10.93 -16.67 2.98
C CYS A 88 11.47 -18.05 3.37
N SER A 89 10.64 -18.89 3.98
CA SER A 89 11.02 -20.25 4.38
C SER A 89 11.32 -21.16 3.19
N GLN A 90 10.76 -20.87 2.01
CA GLN A 90 10.93 -21.72 0.82
C GLN A 90 12.19 -21.41 0.02
N CYS A 91 12.65 -20.16 -0.01
CA CYS A 91 13.80 -19.75 -0.84
C CYS A 91 14.84 -18.88 -0.12
N GLY A 92 14.69 -18.64 1.19
CA GLY A 92 15.60 -17.83 2.00
C GLY A 92 15.58 -16.32 1.70
N THR A 93 14.82 -15.86 0.70
CA THR A 93 14.79 -14.44 0.31
C THR A 93 14.28 -13.58 1.45
N GLY A 94 15.06 -12.56 1.84
CA GLY A 94 14.70 -11.63 2.92
C GLY A 94 13.94 -10.39 2.45
N PHE A 95 13.00 -9.92 3.27
CA PHE A 95 12.14 -8.76 3.02
C PHE A 95 12.16 -7.77 4.18
N LYS A 96 11.89 -6.49 3.85
CA LYS A 96 11.84 -5.38 4.83
C LYS A 96 10.52 -5.32 5.61
N SER A 97 9.46 -6.00 5.14
CA SER A 97 8.15 -6.08 5.79
C SER A 97 7.49 -7.45 5.59
N SER A 98 6.64 -7.84 6.53
CA SER A 98 5.85 -9.07 6.48
C SER A 98 4.87 -9.08 5.30
N ARG A 99 4.26 -7.92 4.97
CA ARG A 99 3.39 -7.78 3.80
C ARG A 99 4.11 -8.15 2.51
N ASN A 100 5.34 -7.68 2.33
CA ASN A 100 6.11 -7.97 1.13
C ASN A 100 6.51 -9.44 1.06
N LEU A 101 6.83 -10.06 2.21
CA LEU A 101 7.05 -11.50 2.30
C LEU A 101 5.78 -12.28 1.89
N LYS A 102 4.62 -11.95 2.46
CA LYS A 102 3.35 -12.63 2.13
C LYS A 102 3.01 -12.52 0.63
N GLN A 103 3.25 -11.35 0.05
CA GLN A 103 3.07 -11.12 -1.38
C GLN A 103 4.06 -11.95 -2.20
N HIS A 104 5.31 -12.04 -1.78
CA HIS A 104 6.30 -12.90 -2.44
C HIS A 104 5.94 -14.38 -2.35
N GLN A 105 5.39 -14.86 -1.22
CA GLN A 105 5.00 -16.26 -1.09
C GLN A 105 3.97 -16.69 -2.16
N GLN A 106 3.15 -15.77 -2.67
CA GLN A 106 2.23 -16.04 -3.77
C GLN A 106 2.95 -16.49 -5.04
N THR A 107 4.20 -16.07 -5.25
CA THR A 107 4.99 -16.48 -6.43
C THR A 107 5.38 -17.95 -6.38
N HIS A 108 5.45 -18.55 -5.20
CA HIS A 108 5.72 -19.99 -5.07
C HIS A 108 4.46 -20.83 -5.28
N THR A 109 3.32 -20.35 -4.80
CA THR A 109 2.02 -21.04 -4.95
C THR A 109 1.43 -20.90 -6.36
N GLY A 110 1.86 -19.91 -7.13
CA GLY A 110 1.22 -19.56 -8.40
C GLY A 110 -0.17 -18.92 -8.26
N GLU A 111 -0.61 -18.60 -7.03
CA GLU A 111 -1.91 -17.95 -6.79
C GLU A 111 -2.00 -16.62 -7.54
N ARG A 112 -3.06 -16.50 -8.36
CA ARG A 112 -3.39 -15.28 -9.11
C ARG A 112 -4.84 -14.88 -8.82
N PRO A 113 -5.12 -14.30 -7.65
CA PRO A 113 -6.48 -14.06 -7.19
C PRO A 113 -7.27 -13.05 -8.02
N TYR A 114 -6.57 -12.27 -8.87
CA TYR A 114 -7.17 -11.16 -9.60
C TYR A 114 -7.33 -11.52 -11.07
N GLN A 115 -8.50 -12.03 -11.43
CA GLN A 115 -8.85 -12.40 -12.80
C GLN A 115 -9.39 -11.20 -13.59
N CYS A 116 -9.04 -11.11 -14.87
CA CYS A 116 -9.64 -10.16 -15.79
C CYS A 116 -11.05 -10.62 -16.20
N SER A 117 -12.02 -9.71 -16.19
CA SER A 117 -13.38 -10.01 -16.64
C SER A 117 -13.55 -10.09 -18.16
N GLN A 118 -12.58 -9.55 -18.91
CA GLN A 118 -12.63 -9.46 -20.38
C GLN A 118 -11.75 -10.51 -21.08
N CYS A 119 -10.95 -11.28 -20.33
CA CYS A 119 -10.15 -12.37 -20.87
C CYS A 119 -9.70 -13.32 -19.75
N GLU A 120 -9.13 -14.47 -20.10
CA GLU A 120 -8.72 -15.51 -19.14
C GLU A 120 -7.46 -15.19 -18.31
N LYS A 121 -6.91 -13.97 -18.44
CA LYS A 121 -5.67 -13.61 -17.75
C LYS A 121 -5.93 -13.29 -16.27
N SER A 122 -5.14 -13.95 -15.41
CA SER A 122 -5.13 -13.69 -13.97
C SER A 122 -3.79 -13.11 -13.50
N PHE A 123 -3.85 -12.31 -12.43
CA PHE A 123 -2.71 -11.55 -11.91
C PHE A 123 -2.55 -11.78 -10.40
N THR A 124 -1.31 -11.64 -9.93
CA THR A 124 -0.99 -11.72 -8.50
C THR A 124 -1.43 -10.46 -7.76
N HIS A 125 -1.46 -9.28 -8.42
CA HIS A 125 -1.83 -8.01 -7.81
C HIS A 125 -2.96 -7.29 -8.55
N LEU A 126 -3.81 -6.59 -7.80
CA LEU A 126 -4.89 -5.76 -8.35
C LEU A 126 -4.37 -4.64 -9.27
N LYS A 127 -3.26 -3.99 -8.91
CA LYS A 127 -2.66 -2.92 -9.74
C LYS A 127 -2.21 -3.43 -11.11
N THR A 128 -1.69 -4.65 -11.17
CA THR A 128 -1.29 -5.27 -12.45
C THR A 128 -2.52 -5.63 -13.29
N LEU A 129 -3.60 -6.11 -12.67
CA LEU A 129 -4.87 -6.32 -13.33
C LEU A 129 -5.44 -5.00 -13.89
N HIS A 130 -5.51 -3.94 -13.09
CA HIS A 130 -6.01 -2.63 -13.55
C HIS A 130 -5.18 -2.08 -14.71
N ASN A 131 -3.85 -2.19 -14.64
CA ASN A 131 -2.98 -1.79 -15.75
C ASN A 131 -3.21 -2.67 -17.00
N HIS A 132 -3.52 -3.95 -16.82
CA HIS A 132 -3.88 -4.83 -17.92
C HIS A 132 -5.23 -4.47 -18.52
N GLN A 133 -6.24 -4.12 -17.73
CA GLN A 133 -7.57 -3.75 -18.25
C GLN A 133 -7.51 -2.57 -19.25
N ARG A 134 -6.53 -1.68 -19.10
CA ARG A 134 -6.26 -0.62 -20.09
C ARG A 134 -5.90 -1.11 -21.49
N THR A 135 -5.44 -2.35 -21.63
CA THR A 135 -5.20 -2.94 -22.96
C THR A 135 -6.48 -3.25 -23.70
N HIS A 136 -7.58 -3.48 -22.97
CA HIS A 136 -8.89 -3.71 -23.58
C HIS A 136 -9.62 -2.39 -23.86
N THR A 137 -9.52 -1.42 -22.95
CA THR A 137 -10.19 -0.11 -23.12
C THR A 137 -9.43 0.85 -24.02
N GLY A 138 -8.16 0.58 -24.33
CA GLY A 138 -7.29 1.52 -25.05
C GLY A 138 -6.88 2.75 -24.24
N GLU A 139 -7.23 2.82 -22.94
CA GLU A 139 -6.95 3.98 -22.10
C GLU A 139 -5.43 4.22 -21.98
N ARG A 140 -5.00 5.41 -22.39
CA ARG A 140 -3.61 5.87 -22.29
C ARG A 140 -3.53 7.17 -21.51
N PRO A 141 -3.54 7.14 -20.17
CA PRO A 141 -3.63 8.35 -19.34
C PRO A 141 -2.37 9.22 -19.41
N TYR A 142 -1.22 8.59 -19.67
CA TYR A 142 0.07 9.25 -19.60
C TYR A 142 0.46 9.74 -20.98
N HIS A 143 0.88 11.00 -21.11
CA HIS A 143 1.35 11.54 -22.38
C HIS A 143 2.69 12.26 -22.19
N CYS A 144 3.50 12.25 -23.24
CA CYS A 144 4.70 13.05 -23.30
C CYS A 144 4.33 14.47 -23.70
N SER A 145 4.67 15.46 -22.87
CA SER A 145 4.42 16.87 -23.19
C SER A 145 5.24 17.37 -24.39
N GLN A 146 6.38 16.73 -24.68
CA GLN A 146 7.28 17.16 -25.76
C GLN A 146 6.86 16.66 -27.14
N CYS A 147 6.34 15.43 -27.24
CA CYS A 147 6.02 14.81 -28.55
C CYS A 147 4.58 14.30 -28.65
N GLY A 148 3.73 14.55 -27.64
CA GLY A 148 2.32 14.14 -27.61
C GLY A 148 2.06 12.64 -27.46
N LYS A 149 3.08 11.77 -27.55
CA LYS A 149 2.92 10.31 -27.49
C LYS A 149 2.26 9.87 -26.18
N ARG A 150 1.27 8.99 -26.29
CA ARG A 150 0.48 8.48 -25.16
C ARG A 150 0.85 7.05 -24.78
N PHE A 151 0.79 6.75 -23.48
CA PHE A 151 1.22 5.50 -22.86
C PHE A 151 0.18 5.00 -21.86
N THR A 152 0.06 3.68 -21.74
CA THR A 152 -0.83 3.02 -20.77
C THR A 152 -0.25 3.02 -19.34
N GLN A 153 1.07 3.21 -19.22
CA GLN A 153 1.81 3.16 -17.95
C GLN A 153 2.84 4.30 -17.84
N LEU A 154 2.99 4.84 -16.63
CA LEU A 154 3.97 5.88 -16.32
C LEU A 154 5.43 5.43 -16.51
N SER A 155 5.73 4.16 -16.22
CA SER A 155 7.07 3.58 -16.42
C SER A 155 7.48 3.64 -17.90
N SER A 156 6.56 3.35 -18.81
CA SER A 156 6.79 3.44 -20.25
C SER A 156 7.02 4.87 -20.70
N LEU A 157 6.26 5.84 -20.17
CA LEU A 157 6.50 7.27 -20.41
C LEU A 157 7.89 7.69 -19.90
N LYS A 158 8.27 7.32 -18.68
CA LYS A 158 9.58 7.66 -18.12
C LYS A 158 10.73 7.11 -18.97
N LYS A 159 10.65 5.83 -19.40
CA LYS A 159 11.63 5.24 -20.32
C LYS A 159 11.67 5.98 -21.66
N HIS A 160 10.51 6.37 -22.19
CA HIS A 160 10.43 7.15 -23.41
C HIS A 160 11.09 8.53 -23.29
N GLN A 161 10.88 9.24 -22.18
CA GLN A 161 11.50 10.53 -21.91
C GLN A 161 13.02 10.42 -21.71
N GLN A 162 13.49 9.32 -21.08
CA GLN A 162 14.91 9.07 -20.87
C GLN A 162 15.68 8.73 -22.17
N THR A 163 15.01 8.17 -23.18
CA THR A 163 15.67 7.64 -24.39
C THR A 163 15.99 8.70 -25.46
N LEU A 164 16.04 9.99 -25.12
CA LEU A 164 16.27 11.11 -26.05
C LEU A 164 15.32 11.20 -27.27
N LYS A 165 14.37 10.26 -27.43
CA LYS A 165 13.35 10.23 -28.50
C LYS A 165 12.35 11.41 -28.46
N CYS A 166 12.55 12.34 -27.53
CA CYS A 166 11.81 13.60 -27.38
C CYS A 166 12.69 14.84 -27.54
N LYS A 167 14.01 14.71 -27.77
CA LYS A 167 14.91 15.86 -27.99
C LYS A 167 14.94 16.36 -29.44
N ASN A 168 14.21 15.71 -30.35
CA ASN A 168 14.14 16.10 -31.76
C ASN A 168 12.75 16.65 -32.09
N VAL A 169 12.42 17.80 -31.49
CA VAL A 169 11.39 18.70 -32.02
C VAL A 169 12.09 20.06 -32.12
N ILE A 170 12.31 20.45 -33.37
CA ILE A 170 12.79 21.71 -33.96
C ILE A 170 13.11 22.82 -32.96
#